data_AF-G2NWU0-F1
#
_entry.id   AF-G2NWU0-F1
#
_cell.length_a   1.000
_cell.length_b   1.000
_cell.length_c   1.000
_cell.angle_alpha   90.00
_cell.angle_beta   90.00
_cell.angle_gamma   90.00
#
_symmetry.space_group_name_H-M   'P 1'
#
loop_
_entity.id
_entity.type
_entity.pdbx_description
1 polymer ?
#
loop_
_entity_poly.entity_id
_entity_poly.type
_entity_poly.pdbx_seq_one_letter_code
_entity_poly.pdbx_strand_id
1 'polypeptide(L)'
;MGSLIVQRVQIAFDKFKIIFQVTKEIPNLPEGSDRSEDAHLRDELLRCVRLARQIARAVKPDPISVDVLEAESSAVSLLEGSSPGADGTGIVKLELPGEVIGIWRPFAERVLAEMNGRELFLRTGYEVAEMRKAIELLPRLQP
;
A
#
# COMPACT_ATOMS: atom_id res chain seq x y z
N MET A 1 2.60 8.37 -24.08
CA MET A 1 2.02 9.47 -23.29
C MET A 1 2.27 9.12 -21.83
N GLY A 2 2.96 9.97 -21.07
CA GLY A 2 3.29 9.68 -19.67
C GLY A 2 2.07 9.88 -18.79
N SER A 3 1.80 8.94 -17.88
CA SER A 3 0.77 9.11 -16.85
C SER A 3 1.17 10.29 -15.94
N LEU A 4 0.22 11.19 -15.69
CA LEU A 4 0.45 12.33 -14.79
C LEU A 4 0.33 11.86 -13.34
N ILE A 5 1.34 12.21 -12.53
CA ILE A 5 1.30 11.99 -11.08
C ILE A 5 0.43 13.09 -10.47
N VAL A 6 -0.70 12.71 -9.89
CA VAL A 6 -1.65 13.66 -9.27
C VAL A 6 -1.40 13.84 -7.78
N GLN A 7 -0.74 12.89 -7.14
CA GLN A 7 -0.37 12.96 -5.73
C GLN A 7 0.87 12.12 -5.46
N ARG A 8 1.76 12.60 -4.58
CA ARG A 8 2.90 11.83 -4.07
C ARG A 8 2.88 11.87 -2.55
N VAL A 9 3.04 10.72 -1.91
CA VAL A 9 3.23 10.62 -0.45
C VAL A 9 4.53 9.87 -0.14
N GLN A 10 5.22 10.31 0.91
CA GLN A 10 6.42 9.65 1.41
C GLN A 10 6.11 8.97 2.74
N ILE A 11 6.38 7.67 2.82
CA ILE A 11 6.09 6.83 3.96
C ILE A 11 7.41 6.26 4.46
N ALA A 12 7.74 6.52 5.72
CA ALA A 12 8.93 5.95 6.35
C ALA A 12 8.91 4.42 6.26
N PHE A 13 10.08 3.80 6.07
CA PHE A 13 10.19 2.36 5.83
C PHE A 13 9.45 1.50 6.88
N ASP A 14 9.60 1.85 8.15
CA ASP A 14 8.95 1.13 9.25
C ASP A 14 7.43 1.32 9.27
N LYS A 15 6.92 2.46 8.82
CA LYS A 15 5.48 2.67 8.66
C LYS A 15 4.93 1.87 7.49
N PHE A 16 5.66 1.82 6.39
CA PHE A 16 5.29 0.98 5.24
C PHE A 16 5.26 -0.50 5.60
N LYS A 17 6.16 -0.98 6.47
CA LYS A 17 6.10 -2.35 7.00
C LYS A 17 4.77 -2.64 7.67
N ILE A 18 4.27 -1.72 8.50
CA ILE A 18 2.97 -1.86 9.18
C ILE A 18 1.84 -1.88 8.15
N ILE A 19 1.81 -0.90 7.22
CA ILE A 19 0.81 -0.83 6.15
C ILE A 19 0.79 -2.12 5.33
N PHE A 20 1.96 -2.65 4.97
CA PHE A 20 2.08 -3.93 4.27
C PHE A 20 1.45 -5.08 5.08
N GLN A 21 1.75 -5.17 6.39
CA GLN A 21 1.18 -6.23 7.24
C GLN A 21 -0.34 -6.12 7.36
N VAL A 22 -0.92 -4.91 7.37
CA VAL A 22 -2.37 -4.73 7.37
C VAL A 22 -2.95 -5.13 6.00
N THR A 23 -2.32 -4.67 4.92
CA THR A 23 -2.79 -4.91 3.54
C THR A 23 -2.82 -6.41 3.20
N LYS A 24 -1.85 -7.20 3.66
CA LYS A 24 -1.85 -8.66 3.42
C LYS A 24 -2.99 -9.42 4.12
N GLU A 25 -3.66 -8.81 5.10
CA GLU A 25 -4.76 -9.45 5.84
C GLU A 25 -6.12 -9.17 5.21
N ILE A 26 -6.20 -8.34 4.16
CA ILE A 26 -7.46 -8.08 3.42
C ILE A 26 -8.14 -9.39 2.96
N PRO A 27 -7.44 -10.40 2.41
CA PRO A 27 -8.06 -11.67 2.03
C PRO A 27 -8.65 -12.47 3.22
N ASN A 28 -8.33 -12.12 4.46
CA ASN A 28 -8.83 -12.78 5.65
C ASN A 28 -10.08 -12.09 6.23
N LEU A 29 -10.61 -11.07 5.55
CA LEU A 29 -11.89 -10.46 5.90
C LEU A 29 -13.03 -11.48 5.72
N PRO A 30 -14.09 -11.46 6.57
CA PRO A 30 -15.23 -12.35 6.44
C PRO A 30 -15.91 -12.27 5.06
N GLU A 31 -16.26 -13.42 4.48
CA GLU A 31 -16.99 -13.49 3.20
C GLU A 31 -18.32 -12.71 3.25
N GLY A 32 -18.61 -11.94 2.19
CA GLY A 32 -19.83 -11.11 2.09
C GLY A 32 -19.62 -9.61 2.33
N SER A 33 -18.38 -9.20 2.59
CA SER A 33 -18.03 -7.82 2.88
C SER A 33 -17.44 -7.06 1.68
N ASP A 34 -17.14 -7.74 0.57
CA ASP A 34 -16.58 -7.15 -0.67
C ASP A 34 -17.63 -7.01 -1.78
N ARG A 35 -17.65 -5.86 -2.47
CA ARG A 35 -18.37 -5.73 -3.74
C ARG A 35 -17.58 -6.43 -4.84
N SER A 36 -18.27 -7.06 -5.80
CA SER A 36 -17.60 -7.78 -6.90
C SER A 36 -16.65 -6.90 -7.73
N GLU A 37 -16.92 -5.59 -7.81
CA GLU A 37 -16.09 -4.61 -8.53
C GLU A 37 -14.75 -4.35 -7.81
N ASP A 38 -14.73 -4.48 -6.48
CA ASP A 38 -13.52 -4.27 -5.68
C ASP A 38 -12.59 -5.48 -5.73
N ALA A 39 -13.06 -6.67 -6.13
CA ALA A 39 -12.25 -7.89 -6.12
C ALA A 39 -11.01 -7.78 -7.04
N HIS A 40 -11.19 -7.23 -8.25
CA HIS A 40 -10.08 -7.02 -9.17
C HIS A 40 -9.10 -5.96 -8.65
N LEU A 41 -9.61 -4.82 -8.17
CA LEU A 41 -8.81 -3.74 -7.60
C LEU A 41 -8.06 -4.18 -6.34
N ARG A 42 -8.67 -5.01 -5.50
CA ARG A 42 -8.08 -5.61 -4.31
C ARG A 42 -6.92 -6.53 -4.67
N ASP A 43 -7.13 -7.42 -5.64
CA ASP A 43 -6.08 -8.34 -6.09
C ASP A 43 -4.90 -7.56 -6.70
N GLU A 44 -5.20 -6.48 -7.42
CA GLU A 44 -4.22 -5.54 -7.95
C GLU A 44 -3.44 -4.80 -6.85
N LEU A 45 -4.13 -4.27 -5.86
CA LEU A 45 -3.53 -3.65 -4.67
C LEU A 45 -2.56 -4.62 -3.98
N LEU A 46 -3.02 -5.85 -3.72
CA LEU A 46 -2.22 -6.89 -3.07
C LEU A 46 -0.97 -7.23 -3.90
N ARG A 47 -1.10 -7.31 -5.23
CA ARG A 47 0.01 -7.55 -6.16
C ARG A 47 1.06 -6.44 -6.05
N CYS A 48 0.65 -5.18 -6.21
CA CYS A 48 1.55 -4.03 -6.17
C CYS A 48 2.26 -3.88 -4.81
N VAL A 49 1.53 -4.02 -3.70
CA VAL A 49 2.09 -3.90 -2.35
C VAL A 49 3.07 -5.03 -2.02
N ARG A 50 2.83 -6.25 -2.52
CA ARG A 50 3.78 -7.38 -2.42
C ARG A 50 5.07 -7.10 -3.18
N LEU A 51 4.98 -6.64 -4.41
CA LEU A 51 6.15 -6.31 -5.22
C LEU A 51 6.96 -5.15 -4.59
N ALA A 52 6.29 -4.08 -4.15
CA ALA A 52 6.92 -2.97 -3.44
C ALA A 52 7.67 -3.46 -2.19
N ARG A 53 7.07 -4.40 -1.43
CA ARG A 53 7.73 -4.97 -0.25
C ARG A 53 8.97 -5.79 -0.61
N GLN A 54 8.96 -6.55 -1.71
CA GLN A 54 10.13 -7.33 -2.15
C GLN A 54 11.30 -6.41 -2.48
N ILE A 55 11.05 -5.35 -3.27
CA ILE A 55 12.08 -4.37 -3.65
C ILE A 55 12.58 -3.63 -2.39
N ALA A 56 11.66 -3.18 -1.54
CA ALA A 56 12.02 -2.47 -0.32
C ALA A 56 12.79 -3.33 0.69
N ARG A 57 12.61 -4.67 0.69
CA ARG A 57 13.43 -5.58 1.51
C ARG A 57 14.89 -5.59 1.07
N ALA A 58 15.15 -5.56 -0.24
CA ALA A 58 16.50 -5.60 -0.79
C ALA A 58 17.24 -4.28 -0.56
N VAL A 59 16.53 -3.15 -0.71
CA VAL A 59 17.12 -1.82 -0.75
C VAL A 59 17.04 -1.08 0.59
N LYS A 60 16.10 -1.44 1.47
CA LYS A 60 15.76 -0.72 2.71
C LYS A 60 15.65 0.80 2.52
N PRO A 61 14.84 1.26 1.55
CA PRO A 61 14.65 2.68 1.26
C PRO A 61 14.02 3.39 2.47
N ASP A 62 14.49 4.57 2.82
CA ASP A 62 13.79 5.45 3.76
C ASP A 62 13.88 6.91 3.27
N PRO A 63 12.79 7.51 2.76
CA PRO A 63 11.40 7.00 2.72
C PRO A 63 11.05 6.16 1.48
N ILE A 64 9.92 5.45 1.55
CA ILE A 64 9.22 4.87 0.38
C ILE A 64 8.30 5.92 -0.22
N SER A 65 8.37 6.13 -1.54
CA SER A 65 7.50 7.07 -2.25
C SER A 65 6.32 6.31 -2.87
N VAL A 66 5.10 6.78 -2.66
CA VAL A 66 3.89 6.27 -3.31
C VAL A 66 3.32 7.38 -4.19
N ASP A 67 3.24 7.11 -5.48
CA ASP A 67 2.79 8.04 -6.51
C ASP A 67 1.41 7.59 -7.01
N VAL A 68 0.45 8.49 -6.98
CA VAL A 68 -0.91 8.27 -7.47
C VAL A 68 -0.99 8.77 -8.91
N LEU A 69 -1.41 7.90 -9.82
CA LEU A 69 -1.52 8.19 -11.24
C LEU A 69 -2.96 8.63 -11.60
N GLU A 70 -3.07 9.66 -12.44
CA GLU A 70 -4.32 10.04 -13.13
C GLU A 70 -4.72 8.88 -14.08
N ALA A 71 -5.90 8.31 -13.90
CA ALA A 71 -6.26 7.01 -14.46
C ALA A 71 -6.59 7.03 -15.96
N GLU A 72 -5.80 6.30 -16.76
CA GLU A 72 -6.18 5.40 -17.88
C GLU A 72 -5.04 4.40 -18.17
N SER A 73 -4.09 4.23 -17.24
CA SER A 73 -2.95 3.34 -17.44
C SER A 73 -3.19 2.04 -16.69
N SER A 74 -3.24 0.93 -17.44
CA SER A 74 -3.09 -0.40 -16.86
C SER A 74 -1.95 -0.36 -15.85
N ALA A 75 -2.18 -0.85 -14.64
CA ALA A 75 -1.19 -0.92 -13.55
C ALA A 75 -0.05 -1.90 -13.89
N VAL A 76 0.65 -1.65 -14.99
CA VAL A 76 1.86 -2.35 -15.38
C VAL A 76 3.02 -1.51 -14.90
N SER A 77 3.29 -1.67 -13.60
CA SER A 77 4.60 -1.67 -12.96
C SER A 77 5.70 -0.91 -13.70
N LEU A 78 5.79 0.40 -13.49
CA LEU A 78 7.10 1.04 -13.32
C LEU A 78 7.48 0.95 -11.84
N LEU A 79 7.62 -0.29 -11.36
CA LEU A 79 8.42 -0.55 -10.17
C LEU A 79 9.88 -0.41 -10.58
N GLU A 80 10.29 0.82 -10.80
CA GLU A 80 11.69 1.16 -10.93
C GLU A 80 12.35 0.89 -9.58
N GLY A 81 12.97 -0.29 -9.46
CA GLY A 81 14.11 -0.48 -8.58
C GLY A 81 15.28 0.34 -9.13
N SER A 82 15.14 1.66 -9.16
CA SER A 82 16.14 2.51 -9.79
C SER A 82 17.29 2.73 -8.82
N SER A 83 18.45 2.27 -9.31
CA SER A 83 19.84 2.68 -9.07
C SER A 83 20.16 3.38 -7.75
N PRO A 84 21.30 3.04 -7.13
CA PRO A 84 21.80 3.84 -6.01
C PRO A 84 21.82 5.30 -6.46
N GLY A 85 21.05 6.16 -5.78
CA GLY A 85 21.25 7.59 -5.88
C GLY A 85 22.71 7.91 -5.57
N ALA A 86 23.18 9.10 -5.94
CA ALA A 86 24.56 9.54 -5.67
C ALA A 86 25.02 9.34 -4.21
N ASP A 87 24.05 9.14 -3.30
CA ASP A 87 24.20 9.02 -1.86
C ASP A 87 24.02 7.57 -1.33
N GLY A 88 23.80 6.58 -2.21
CA GLY A 88 23.65 5.16 -1.84
C GLY A 88 22.30 4.78 -1.19
N THR A 89 21.42 5.74 -0.93
CA THR A 89 20.03 5.50 -0.51
C THR A 89 19.18 5.16 -1.71
N GLY A 90 18.79 3.90 -1.85
CA GLY A 90 17.85 3.52 -2.92
C GLY A 90 16.44 4.01 -2.62
N ILE A 91 15.71 4.35 -3.68
CA ILE A 91 14.34 4.86 -3.61
C ILE A 91 13.41 3.77 -4.12
N VAL A 92 12.37 3.44 -3.36
CA VAL A 92 11.27 2.60 -3.88
C VAL A 92 10.10 3.50 -4.19
N LYS A 93 9.70 3.50 -5.45
CA LYS A 93 8.51 4.19 -5.96
C LYS A 93 7.42 3.16 -6.21
N LEU A 94 6.23 3.42 -5.68
CA LEU A 94 5.04 2.64 -5.90
C LEU A 94 4.03 3.50 -6.65
N GLU A 95 3.92 3.27 -7.96
CA GLU A 95 2.97 3.97 -8.82
C GLU A 95 1.65 3.19 -8.87
N LEU A 96 0.55 3.80 -8.40
CA LEU A 96 -0.76 3.16 -8.32
C LEU A 96 -1.83 4.02 -9.00
N PRO A 97 -2.73 3.42 -9.80
CA PRO A 97 -3.91 4.13 -10.29
C PRO A 97 -4.75 4.69 -9.15
N GLY A 98 -5.40 5.82 -9.40
CA GLY A 98 -6.33 6.43 -8.44
C GLY A 98 -7.36 5.44 -7.89
N GLU A 99 -7.98 4.62 -8.75
CA GLU A 99 -8.95 3.58 -8.35
C GLU A 99 -8.39 2.59 -7.31
N VAL A 100 -7.14 2.14 -7.46
CA VAL A 100 -6.48 1.23 -6.50
C VAL A 100 -6.16 1.96 -5.19
N ILE A 101 -5.76 3.23 -5.27
CA ILE A 101 -5.57 4.07 -4.08
C ILE A 101 -6.88 4.31 -3.33
N GLY A 102 -7.97 4.53 -4.06
CA GLY A 102 -9.30 4.81 -3.51
C GLY A 102 -9.80 3.70 -2.58
N ILE A 103 -9.48 2.44 -2.89
CA ILE A 103 -9.90 1.28 -2.09
C ILE A 103 -8.91 0.91 -0.97
N TRP A 104 -7.65 1.36 -1.04
CA TRP A 104 -6.59 0.85 -0.15
C TRP A 104 -6.86 1.16 1.32
N ARG A 105 -7.13 2.43 1.64
CA ARG A 105 -7.43 2.85 3.02
C ARG A 105 -8.74 2.21 3.53
N PRO A 106 -9.87 2.25 2.79
CA PRO A 106 -11.10 1.57 3.21
C PRO A 106 -10.90 0.09 3.57
N PHE A 107 -10.15 -0.65 2.76
CA PHE A 107 -9.83 -2.05 3.08
C PHE A 107 -8.98 -2.19 4.34
N ALA A 108 -7.95 -1.35 4.49
CA ALA A 108 -7.10 -1.38 5.67
C ALA A 108 -7.89 -1.02 6.95
N GLU A 109 -8.82 -0.07 6.87
CA GLU A 109 -9.72 0.29 7.97
C GLU A 109 -10.67 -0.85 8.31
N ARG A 110 -11.22 -1.57 7.32
CA ARG A 110 -12.05 -2.76 7.52
C ARG A 110 -11.30 -3.88 8.23
N VAL A 111 -10.04 -4.14 7.85
CA VAL A 111 -9.17 -5.10 8.56
C VAL A 111 -9.10 -4.77 10.06
N LEU A 112 -8.93 -3.49 10.41
CA LEU A 112 -8.85 -3.07 11.81
C LEU A 112 -10.20 -3.08 12.55
N ALA A 113 -11.32 -3.02 11.83
CA ALA A 113 -12.66 -2.99 12.40
C ALA A 113 -13.26 -4.39 12.58
N GLU A 114 -13.02 -5.29 11.62
CA GLU A 114 -13.68 -6.59 11.54
C GLU A 114 -12.84 -7.71 12.17
N MET A 115 -11.51 -7.56 12.27
CA MET A 115 -10.65 -8.56 12.90
C MET A 115 -10.42 -8.26 14.39
N ASN A 116 -10.30 -9.32 15.18
CA ASN A 116 -10.00 -9.20 16.61
C ASN A 116 -8.60 -8.59 16.83
N GLY A 117 -8.48 -7.57 17.68
CA GLY A 117 -7.21 -6.88 17.94
C GLY A 117 -6.07 -7.79 18.42
N ARG A 118 -6.37 -8.81 19.24
CA ARG A 118 -5.36 -9.79 19.69
C ARG A 118 -4.91 -10.69 18.54
N GLU A 119 -5.84 -11.11 17.68
CA GLU A 119 -5.51 -11.89 16.49
C GLU A 119 -4.65 -11.07 15.52
N LEU A 120 -5.02 -9.81 15.27
CA LEU A 120 -4.24 -8.90 14.45
C LEU A 120 -2.81 -8.72 14.99
N PHE A 121 -2.65 -8.55 16.30
CA PHE A 121 -1.32 -8.46 16.92
C PHE A 121 -0.51 -9.74 16.66
N LEU A 122 -1.09 -10.93 16.84
CA LEU A 122 -0.40 -12.20 16.60
C LEU A 122 0.00 -12.39 15.13
N ARG A 123 -0.79 -11.89 14.18
CA ARG A 123 -0.53 -12.02 12.73
C ARG A 123 0.43 -10.98 12.17
N THR A 124 0.43 -9.78 12.74
CA THR A 124 1.14 -8.62 12.20
C THR A 124 2.36 -8.21 13.03
N GLY A 125 2.33 -8.50 14.34
CA GLY A 125 3.31 -8.07 15.32
C GLY A 125 3.14 -6.62 15.79
N TYR A 126 2.04 -5.95 15.46
CA TYR A 126 1.80 -4.54 15.79
C TYR A 126 0.50 -4.34 16.55
N GLU A 127 0.47 -3.33 17.40
CA GLU A 127 -0.74 -2.92 18.12
C GLU A 127 -1.72 -2.22 17.18
N VAL A 128 -3.03 -2.33 17.46
CA VAL A 128 -4.08 -1.68 16.65
C VAL A 128 -3.86 -0.17 16.55
N ALA A 129 -3.36 0.46 17.60
CA ALA A 129 -3.03 1.88 17.61
C ALA A 129 -1.87 2.23 16.66
N GLU A 130 -0.86 1.37 16.54
CA GLU A 130 0.25 1.54 15.60
C GLU A 130 -0.22 1.36 14.16
N MET A 131 -1.05 0.35 13.91
CA MET A 131 -1.66 0.09 12.62
C MET A 131 -2.52 1.27 12.16
N ARG A 132 -3.38 1.80 13.04
CA ARG A 132 -4.24 2.96 12.75
C ARG A 132 -3.41 4.19 12.33
N LYS A 133 -2.37 4.52 13.12
CA LYS A 133 -1.46 5.63 12.79
C LYS A 133 -0.72 5.43 11.47
N ALA A 134 -0.39 4.17 11.12
CA ALA A 134 0.31 3.88 9.88
C ALA A 134 -0.59 4.03 8.65
N ILE A 135 -1.83 3.51 8.70
CA ILE A 135 -2.77 3.59 7.56
C ILE A 135 -3.27 5.02 7.34
N GLU A 136 -3.20 5.89 8.35
CA GLU A 136 -3.46 7.33 8.20
C GLU A 136 -2.51 8.03 7.22
N LEU A 137 -1.33 7.45 6.96
CA LEU A 137 -0.33 7.96 6.01
C LEU A 137 -0.63 7.56 4.56
N LEU A 138 -1.58 6.67 4.32
CA LEU A 138 -1.99 6.29 2.97
C LEU A 138 -2.52 7.52 2.21
N PRO A 139 -2.25 7.64 0.89
CA PRO A 139 -2.80 8.74 0.11
C PRO A 139 -4.34 8.71 0.17
N ARG A 140 -4.95 9.91 0.17
CA ARG A 140 -6.40 10.09 0.09
C ARG A 140 -6.70 10.73 -1.25
N LEU A 141 -7.59 10.10 -2.03
CA LEU A 141 -8.23 10.80 -3.13
C LEU A 141 -9.11 11.91 -2.52
N GLN A 142 -8.87 13.15 -2.90
CA GLN A 142 -9.84 14.22 -2.66
C GLN A 142 -11.02 13.99 -3.62
N PRO A 143 -12.27 14.09 -3.15
CA PRO A 143 -13.44 14.04 -4.01
C PRO A 143 -13.48 15.22 -4.99
#